data_AF-A0A0C9YZ80-F1
#
_entry.id   AF-A0A0C9YZ80-F1
#
_cell.length_a   1.000
_cell.length_b   1.000
_cell.length_c   1.000
_cell.angle_alpha   90.00
_cell.angle_beta   90.00
_cell.angle_gamma   90.00
#
_symmetry.space_group_name_H-M   'P 1'
#
loop_
_entity.id
_entity.type
_entity.pdbx_description
1 polymer ?
#
loop_
_entity_poly.entity_id
_entity_poly.type
_entity_poly.pdbx_seq_one_letter_code
_entity_poly.pdbx_strand_id
1 'polypeptide(L)'
;EPKVTVDPAPSLLILHEPSAYFLNDQIQCPSTLSSYLLLVAHARAITEYFSSQESNPARSTSLLVFDSRLEQLKLPLFRVPSELAFDAQQERDNNPRPEAVLSTAKRYFDMVGTFQGQ
;
A
#
# COMPACT_ATOMS: atom_id res chain seq x y z
N GLU A 1 40.26 19.98 8.08
CA GLU A 1 39.44 18.83 8.49
C GLU A 1 38.14 18.84 7.70
N PRO A 2 37.75 17.76 7.01
CA PRO A 2 36.50 17.73 6.28
C PRO A 2 35.34 17.52 7.27
N LYS A 3 34.51 18.55 7.43
CA LYS A 3 33.28 18.47 8.21
C LYS A 3 32.26 17.68 7.39
N VAL A 4 32.10 16.40 7.69
CA VAL A 4 31.05 15.56 7.10
C VAL A 4 29.72 16.03 7.69
N THR A 5 29.02 16.90 6.96
CA THR A 5 27.62 17.19 7.27
C THR A 5 26.81 15.98 6.85
N VAL A 6 26.24 15.26 7.81
CA VAL A 6 25.15 14.31 7.54
C VAL A 6 24.04 15.14 6.89
N ASP A 7 23.62 14.77 5.69
CA ASP A 7 22.55 15.49 4.99
C ASP A 7 21.31 15.56 5.90
N PRO A 8 20.64 16.73 5.97
CA PRO A 8 19.46 16.88 6.79
C PRO A 8 18.39 15.89 6.32
N ALA A 9 17.67 15.29 7.28
CA ALA A 9 16.56 14.40 6.97
C ALA A 9 15.51 15.14 6.10
N PRO A 10 14.85 14.44 5.17
CA PRO A 10 13.85 15.07 4.31
C PRO A 10 12.67 15.56 5.15
N SER A 11 12.12 16.73 4.82
CA SER A 11 10.90 17.25 5.47
C SER A 11 9.63 16.62 4.91
N LEU A 12 9.69 16.03 3.71
CA LEU A 12 8.54 15.45 3.02
C LEU A 12 8.96 14.23 2.20
N LEU A 13 8.25 13.12 2.39
CA LEU A 13 8.30 11.93 1.55
C LEU A 13 7.02 11.86 0.72
N ILE A 14 7.16 11.70 -0.61
CA ILE A 14 6.03 11.61 -1.53
C ILE A 14 6.04 10.24 -2.20
N LEU A 15 4.95 9.49 -2.05
CA LEU A 15 4.67 8.31 -2.88
C LEU A 15 3.67 8.72 -3.97
N HIS A 16 4.13 8.74 -5.21
CA HIS A 16 3.31 9.13 -6.37
C HIS A 16 2.98 7.90 -7.22
N GLU A 17 1.69 7.62 -7.38
CA GLU A 17 1.15 6.50 -8.13
C GLU A 17 1.72 5.12 -7.70
N PRO A 18 1.80 4.79 -6.39
CA PRO A 18 2.32 3.50 -5.96
C PRO A 18 1.56 2.30 -6.53
N SER A 19 0.26 2.42 -6.81
CA SER A 19 -0.54 1.39 -7.50
C SER A 19 0.00 1.03 -8.88
N ALA A 20 0.65 1.96 -9.60
CA ALA A 20 1.25 1.72 -10.92
C ALA A 20 2.25 0.57 -10.89
N TYR A 21 3.01 0.47 -9.81
CA TYR A 21 4.01 -0.56 -9.62
C TYR A 21 3.35 -1.94 -9.52
N PHE A 22 2.22 -2.02 -8.82
CA PHE A 22 1.51 -3.28 -8.58
C PHE A 22 0.64 -3.69 -9.77
N LEU A 23 0.09 -2.73 -10.52
CA LEU A 23 -0.79 -3.00 -11.66
C LEU A 23 -0.04 -3.32 -12.96
N ASN A 24 1.29 -3.45 -12.91
CA ASN A 24 2.08 -3.76 -14.09
C ASN A 24 1.90 -5.23 -14.52
N ASP A 25 1.35 -5.43 -15.73
CA ASP A 25 1.07 -6.75 -16.32
C ASP A 25 2.30 -7.65 -16.49
N GLN A 26 3.52 -7.10 -16.38
CA GLN A 26 4.77 -7.86 -16.41
C GLN A 26 5.00 -8.67 -15.10
N ILE A 27 4.26 -8.35 -14.03
CA ILE A 27 4.44 -8.98 -12.72
C ILE A 27 3.49 -10.18 -12.63
N GLN A 28 4.05 -11.39 -12.64
CA GLN A 28 3.29 -12.66 -12.56
C GLN A 28 2.56 -12.87 -11.22
N CYS A 29 2.82 -12.02 -10.22
CA CYS A 29 2.24 -12.14 -8.88
C CYS A 29 0.99 -11.25 -8.78
N PRO A 30 -0.16 -11.78 -8.30
CA PRO A 30 -1.37 -10.99 -8.17
C PRO A 30 -1.12 -9.82 -7.23
N SER A 31 -1.28 -8.60 -7.74
CA SER A 31 -1.13 -7.37 -6.99
C SER A 31 -2.25 -7.23 -5.97
N THR A 32 -1.87 -7.33 -4.70
CA THR A 32 -2.82 -7.23 -3.60
C THR A 32 -2.78 -5.86 -2.94
N LEU A 33 -3.94 -5.43 -2.42
CA LEU A 33 -4.04 -4.29 -1.51
C LEU A 33 -3.05 -4.44 -0.34
N SER A 34 -2.81 -5.66 0.14
CA SER A 34 -1.88 -5.90 1.24
C SER A 34 -0.46 -5.46 0.91
N SER A 35 0.05 -5.77 -0.29
CA SER A 35 1.37 -5.32 -0.74
C SER A 35 1.46 -3.80 -0.85
N TYR A 36 0.38 -3.16 -1.32
CA TYR A 36 0.27 -1.71 -1.38
C TYR A 36 0.30 -1.06 0.01
N LEU A 37 -0.54 -1.53 0.92
CA LEU A 37 -0.60 -1.00 2.29
C LEU A 37 0.71 -1.24 3.04
N LEU A 38 1.40 -2.35 2.77
CA LEU A 38 2.71 -2.61 3.34
C LEU A 38 3.75 -1.58 2.86
N LEU A 39 3.77 -1.23 1.58
CA LEU A 39 4.63 -0.17 1.05
C LEU A 39 4.36 1.17 1.77
N VAL A 40 3.09 1.54 1.93
CA VAL A 40 2.69 2.76 2.64
C VAL A 40 3.14 2.70 4.11
N ALA A 41 2.95 1.57 4.79
CA ALA A 41 3.37 1.39 6.17
C ALA A 41 4.90 1.52 6.33
N HIS A 42 5.68 0.96 5.40
CA HIS A 42 7.13 1.09 5.40
C HIS A 42 7.57 2.55 5.18
N ALA A 43 6.96 3.25 4.23
CA ALA A 43 7.22 4.67 4.00
C ALA A 43 6.92 5.50 5.26
N ARG A 44 5.82 5.20 5.96
CA ARG A 44 5.48 5.83 7.23
C ARG A 44 6.53 5.56 8.30
N ALA A 45 6.96 4.32 8.48
CA ALA A 45 7.99 3.97 9.45
C ALA A 45 9.31 4.74 9.18
N ILE A 46 9.66 4.95 7.90
CA ILE A 46 10.80 5.77 7.51
C ILE A 46 10.60 7.23 7.93
N THR A 47 9.42 7.81 7.69
CA THR A 47 9.13 9.19 8.12
C THR A 47 9.12 9.36 9.64
N GLU A 48 8.66 8.37 10.39
CA GLU A 48 8.73 8.35 11.85
C GLU A 48 10.17 8.25 12.34
N TYR A 49 10.99 7.42 11.69
CA TYR A 49 12.42 7.33 11.97
C TYR A 49 13.11 8.67 11.76
N PHE A 50 12.91 9.32 10.61
CA PHE A 50 13.50 10.63 10.36
C PHE A 50 13.04 11.70 11.35
N SER A 51 11.74 11.71 11.68
CA SER A 51 11.20 12.63 12.70
C SER A 51 11.79 12.39 14.08
N SER A 52 12.13 11.14 14.43
CA SER A 52 12.73 10.79 15.72
C SER A 52 14.19 11.26 15.86
N GLN A 53 14.90 11.43 14.74
CA GLN A 53 16.28 11.93 14.72
C GLN A 53 16.34 13.46 14.81
N GLU A 54 15.22 14.15 14.60
CA GLU A 54 15.16 15.60 14.59
C GLU A 54 14.82 16.15 15.99
N SER A 55 15.69 17.00 16.49
CA SER A 55 15.55 17.65 17.80
C SER A 55 14.45 18.72 17.82
N ASN A 56 14.12 19.27 16.65
CA ASN A 56 13.11 20.30 16.50
C ASN A 56 11.79 19.70 15.97
N PRO A 57 10.71 19.65 16.78
CA PRO A 57 9.43 19.10 16.35
C PRO A 57 8.80 19.85 15.16
N ALA A 58 9.19 21.10 14.90
CA ALA A 58 8.75 21.86 13.72
C ALA A 58 9.32 21.36 12.39
N ARG A 59 10.25 20.39 12.43
CA ARG A 59 10.92 19.79 11.27
C ARG A 59 10.58 18.30 11.10
N SER A 60 9.45 17.85 11.65
CA SER A 60 8.98 16.48 11.45
C SER A 60 8.81 16.16 9.95
N THR A 61 9.26 14.99 9.54
CA THR A 61 9.07 14.49 8.18
C THR A 61 7.60 14.09 7.98
N SER A 62 6.96 14.67 6.96
CA SER A 62 5.60 14.31 6.55
C SER A 62 5.61 13.25 5.46
N LEU A 63 4.58 12.41 5.42
CA LEU A 63 4.32 11.46 4.32
C LEU A 63 3.08 11.90 3.55
N LEU A 64 3.20 11.95 2.22
CA LEU A 64 2.09 12.22 1.32
C LEU A 64 1.99 11.11 0.27
N VAL A 65 0.79 10.58 0.08
CA VAL A 65 0.51 9.51 -0.88
C VAL A 65 -0.52 10.02 -1.88
N PHE A 66 -0.17 9.99 -3.15
CA PHE A 66 -1.06 10.31 -4.26
C PHE A 66 -1.26 9.07 -5.12
N ASP A 67 -2.49 8.64 -5.29
CA ASP A 67 -2.80 7.45 -6.08
C ASP A 67 -4.18 7.55 -6.74
N SER A 68 -4.21 7.49 -8.06
CA SER A 68 -5.43 7.58 -8.87
C SER A 68 -6.07 6.23 -9.22
N ARG A 69 -5.42 5.10 -8.87
CA ARG A 69 -5.85 3.75 -9.29
C ARG A 69 -5.91 2.76 -8.14
N LEU A 70 -6.04 3.27 -6.92
CA LEU A 70 -6.13 2.47 -5.70
C LEU A 70 -7.29 1.47 -5.76
N GLU A 71 -8.40 1.85 -6.39
CA GLU A 71 -9.60 1.04 -6.59
C GLU A 71 -9.41 -0.16 -7.51
N GLN A 72 -8.32 -0.19 -8.30
CA GLN A 72 -8.00 -1.28 -9.22
C GLN A 72 -7.21 -2.41 -8.56
N LEU A 73 -6.71 -2.19 -7.34
CA LEU A 73 -6.04 -3.23 -6.56
C LEU A 73 -7.03 -4.33 -6.15
N LYS A 74 -6.53 -5.55 -5.95
CA LYS A 74 -7.35 -6.71 -5.59
C LYS A 74 -7.09 -7.11 -4.15
N LEU A 75 -8.06 -7.72 -3.47
CA LEU A 75 -7.80 -8.36 -2.19
C LEU A 75 -7.06 -9.69 -2.40
N PRO A 76 -6.19 -10.11 -1.46
CA PRO A 76 -5.65 -11.46 -1.47
C PRO A 76 -6.82 -12.45 -1.31
N LEU A 77 -7.10 -13.20 -2.36
CA LEU A 77 -8.12 -14.24 -2.32
C LEU A 77 -7.50 -15.49 -1.70
N PHE A 78 -7.90 -15.79 -0.47
CA PHE A 78 -7.72 -17.13 0.06
C PHE A 78 -8.63 -18.06 -0.75
N ARG A 79 -8.04 -18.88 -1.63
CA ARG A 79 -8.81 -19.98 -2.23
C ARG A 79 -9.26 -20.85 -1.08
N VAL A 80 -10.57 -20.86 -0.82
CA VAL A 80 -11.16 -21.90 0.03
C VAL A 80 -10.79 -23.22 -0.63
N PRO A 81 -10.15 -24.16 0.08
CA PRO A 81 -9.91 -25.48 -0.46
C PRO A 81 -11.25 -26.02 -0.94
N SER A 82 -11.38 -26.37 -2.23
CA SER A 82 -12.58 -27.05 -2.71
C SER A 82 -12.70 -28.37 -1.95
N GLU A 83 -13.61 -28.40 -0.97
CA GLU A 83 -14.24 -29.65 -0.61
C GLU A 83 -14.91 -30.16 -1.88
N LEU A 84 -14.39 -31.26 -2.42
CA LEU A 84 -14.90 -32.13 -3.50
C LEU A 84 -13.82 -32.42 -4.54
N ALA A 85 -12.90 -33.30 -4.15
CA ALA A 85 -12.21 -34.21 -5.07
C ALA A 85 -13.13 -35.33 -5.59
N PHE A 86 -14.45 -35.21 -5.42
CA PHE A 86 -15.47 -36.18 -5.83
C PHE A 86 -16.66 -35.44 -6.45
N ASP A 87 -16.46 -34.85 -7.62
CA ASP A 87 -17.40 -34.93 -8.74
C ASP A 87 -16.91 -33.99 -9.85
N ALA A 88 -16.44 -34.61 -10.92
CA ALA A 88 -16.20 -33.93 -12.18
C ALA A 88 -17.52 -33.35 -12.71
N GLN A 89 -17.44 -32.23 -13.43
CA GLN A 89 -18.51 -31.59 -14.22
C GLN A 89 -19.31 -30.44 -13.59
N GLN A 90 -18.71 -29.61 -12.73
CA GLN A 90 -19.14 -28.22 -12.65
C GLN A 90 -17.93 -27.28 -12.72
N GLU A 91 -17.53 -26.93 -13.95
CA GLU A 91 -16.89 -25.64 -14.24
C GLU A 91 -17.90 -24.53 -13.91
N ARG A 92 -18.24 -24.37 -12.63
CA ARG A 92 -18.81 -23.11 -12.19
C ARG A 92 -17.69 -22.10 -12.31
N ASP A 93 -18.03 -21.01 -12.96
CA ASP A 93 -17.34 -19.72 -13.04
C ASP A 93 -16.69 -19.38 -11.70
N ASN A 94 -15.50 -19.96 -11.45
CA ASN A 94 -14.68 -19.78 -10.24
C ASN A 94 -13.92 -18.45 -10.32
N ASN A 95 -14.51 -17.48 -11.03
CA ASN A 95 -13.98 -16.15 -11.09
C ASN A 95 -14.26 -15.49 -9.73
N PRO A 96 -13.21 -15.16 -8.98
CA PRO A 96 -13.38 -14.56 -7.67
C PRO A 96 -14.14 -13.26 -7.80
N ARG A 97 -15.15 -13.08 -6.93
CA ARG A 97 -15.96 -11.86 -6.91
C ARG A 97 -15.04 -10.66 -6.65
N PRO A 98 -14.99 -9.67 -7.56
CA PRO A 98 -14.28 -8.43 -7.28
C PRO A 98 -15.01 -7.70 -6.15
N GLU A 99 -14.34 -7.55 -5.02
CA GLU A 99 -14.82 -6.71 -3.92
C GLU A 99 -14.23 -5.31 -4.06
N ALA A 100 -15.03 -4.30 -3.68
CA ALA A 100 -14.57 -2.93 -3.67
C ALA A 100 -13.47 -2.77 -2.59
N VAL A 101 -12.23 -2.55 -3.04
CA VAL A 101 -11.05 -2.48 -2.17
C VAL A 101 -10.91 -1.11 -1.50
N LEU A 102 -11.56 -0.10 -2.09
CA LEU A 102 -11.49 1.29 -1.65
C LEU A 102 -11.99 1.48 -0.20
N SER A 103 -13.05 0.79 0.23
CA SER A 103 -13.56 0.91 1.60
C SER A 103 -12.55 0.42 2.64
N THR A 104 -11.81 -0.65 2.32
CA THR A 104 -10.79 -1.23 3.20
C THR A 104 -9.56 -0.32 3.25
N ALA A 105 -9.11 0.17 2.09
CA ALA A 105 -7.99 1.10 2.00
C ALA A 105 -8.29 2.42 2.73
N LYS A 106 -9.49 2.98 2.51
CA LYS A 106 -9.97 4.18 3.21
C LYS A 106 -9.94 4.00 4.73
N ARG A 107 -10.47 2.88 5.24
CA ARG A 107 -10.45 2.59 6.68
C ARG A 107 -9.03 2.54 7.23
N TYR A 108 -8.07 2.00 6.49
CA TYR A 108 -6.67 2.05 6.89
C TYR A 108 -6.18 3.51 6.99
N PHE A 109 -6.37 4.29 5.92
CA PHE A 109 -5.91 5.68 5.89
C PHE A 109 -6.56 6.56 6.96
N ASP A 110 -7.83 6.36 7.27
CA ASP A 110 -8.53 7.06 8.37
C ASP A 110 -7.91 6.76 9.75
N MET A 111 -7.31 5.57 9.94
CA MET A 111 -6.59 5.23 11.18
C MET A 111 -5.18 5.82 11.23
N VAL A 112 -4.53 5.95 10.08
CA VAL A 112 -3.10 6.30 10.02
C VAL A 112 -2.83 7.77 9.66
N GLY A 113 -3.81 8.50 9.17
CA GLY A 113 -3.65 9.89 8.75
C GLY A 113 -4.95 10.49 8.23
N THR A 114 -4.82 11.45 7.31
CA THR A 114 -5.96 12.10 6.65
C THR A 114 -6.16 11.52 5.26
N PHE A 115 -7.35 11.00 4.97
CA PHE A 115 -7.72 10.53 3.64
C PHE A 115 -8.57 11.57 2.89
N GLN A 116 -8.21 11.88 1.66
CA GLN A 116 -9.03 12.65 0.72
C GLN A 116 -9.12 11.84 -0.58
N GLY A 117 -10.33 11.42 -0.93
CA GLY A 117 -10.61 10.69 -2.16
C GLY A 117 -12.00 11.05 -2.66
N GLN A 118 -12.16 11.11 -3.98
CA GLN A 118 -13.46 11.23 -4.67
C GLN A 118 -14.09 9.85 -4.87
#